data_AF-A0A1M6T9S3-F1
#
_entry.id   AF-A0A1M6T9S3-F1
#
_cell.length_a   1.000
_cell.length_b   1.000
_cell.length_c   1.000
_cell.angle_alpha   90.00
_cell.angle_beta   90.00
_cell.angle_gamma   90.00
#
_symmetry.space_group_name_H-M   'P 1'
#
loop_
_entity.id
_entity.type
_entity.pdbx_description
1 polymer ?
#
loop_
_entity_poly.entity_id
_entity_poly.type
_entity_poly.pdbx_seq_one_letter_code
_entity_poly.pdbx_strand_id
1 'polypeptide(L)'
;MAVSIGKFIQDNPALFKATAGFVALFRDLQDPVVAVTRHCKTIEEKVGWVLLGTALFQNCSYPEFANLMRALHERFPGDALWKLPVPKEEEINNCEESVFHTRSWELFDHAAGIFWSVGAFMRNHGAGPDHKGNNSITDYVASRTPEELWRDLGEIYFMGKSNPRPKACAAIYRLITEEPVGLGLRCKPTSKMPHLPLTMGARRYISILGPASSENGGDGFANMTPKEKQVMANQLFVALAKEIQASPYLSSHSMQYFLENGKDGFICRQVTDHCKKCPLHEFCNYAEKK
;
A
#
# COMPACT_ATOMS: atom_id res chain seq x y z
N MET A 1 -3.76 21.34 20.01
CA MET A 1 -3.39 19.91 20.02
C MET A 1 -4.24 19.19 18.98
N ALA A 2 -3.78 18.05 18.44
CA ALA A 2 -4.63 17.17 17.64
C ALA A 2 -5.91 16.75 18.41
N VAL A 3 -7.08 16.81 17.76
CA VAL A 3 -8.34 16.32 18.35
C VAL A 3 -8.29 14.81 18.44
N SER A 4 -8.70 14.26 19.58
CA SER A 4 -8.78 12.81 19.75
C SER A 4 -9.83 12.21 18.81
N ILE A 5 -9.61 10.98 18.32
CA ILE A 5 -10.58 10.33 17.43
C ILE A 5 -11.96 10.20 18.09
N GLY A 6 -12.02 9.93 19.39
CA GLY A 6 -13.28 9.89 20.14
C GLY A 6 -14.03 11.22 20.12
N LYS A 7 -13.32 12.34 20.35
CA LYS A 7 -13.90 13.68 20.27
C LYS A 7 -14.32 14.04 18.85
N PHE A 8 -13.52 13.70 17.84
CA PHE A 8 -13.88 13.90 16.44
C PHE A 8 -15.19 13.18 16.07
N ILE A 9 -15.37 11.93 16.50
CA ILE A 9 -16.61 11.15 16.25
C ILE A 9 -17.81 11.79 16.95
N GLN A 10 -17.64 12.27 18.18
CA GLN A 10 -18.70 12.93 18.95
C GLN A 10 -19.11 14.27 18.33
N ASP A 11 -18.14 15.07 17.93
CA ASP A 11 -18.36 16.40 17.39
C ASP A 11 -18.82 16.35 15.92
N ASN A 12 -18.43 15.31 15.16
CA ASN A 12 -18.70 15.18 13.72
C ASN A 12 -19.28 13.80 13.32
N PRO A 13 -20.43 13.37 13.89
CA PRO A 13 -20.96 12.02 13.67
C PRO A 13 -21.39 11.77 12.21
N ALA A 14 -21.94 12.77 11.54
CA ALA A 14 -22.37 12.67 10.14
C ALA A 14 -21.16 12.47 9.20
N LEU A 15 -20.11 13.26 9.38
CA LEU A 15 -18.87 13.12 8.61
C LEU A 15 -18.17 11.79 8.88
N PHE A 16 -18.14 11.33 10.13
CA PHE A 16 -17.57 10.02 10.44
C PHE A 16 -18.34 8.89 9.74
N LYS A 17 -19.68 8.94 9.76
CA LYS A 17 -20.53 7.98 9.04
C LYS A 17 -20.33 8.03 7.52
N ALA A 18 -20.22 9.23 6.94
CA ALA A 18 -19.89 9.41 5.53
C ALA A 18 -18.51 8.85 5.19
N THR A 19 -17.53 9.01 6.08
CA THR A 19 -16.18 8.45 5.93
C THR A 19 -16.21 6.92 5.96
N ALA A 20 -16.97 6.32 6.88
CA ALA A 20 -17.20 4.89 6.88
C ALA A 20 -17.88 4.41 5.59
N GLY A 21 -18.85 5.17 5.07
CA GLY A 21 -19.46 4.92 3.76
C GLY A 21 -18.44 4.95 2.62
N PHE A 22 -17.51 5.91 2.63
CA PHE A 22 -16.41 5.98 1.67
C PHE A 22 -15.52 4.74 1.77
N VAL A 23 -15.09 4.37 2.98
CA VAL A 23 -14.28 3.16 3.19
C VAL A 23 -15.03 1.91 2.66
N ALA A 24 -16.32 1.78 2.98
CA ALA A 24 -17.12 0.64 2.52
C ALA A 24 -17.23 0.58 0.98
N LEU A 25 -17.31 1.73 0.31
CA LEU A 25 -17.36 1.80 -1.16
C LEU A 25 -16.07 1.27 -1.81
N PHE A 26 -14.92 1.50 -1.18
CA PHE A 26 -13.60 1.15 -1.72
C PHE A 26 -13.05 -0.19 -1.19
N ARG A 27 -13.77 -0.86 -0.30
CA ARG A 27 -13.30 -2.09 0.36
C ARG A 27 -13.02 -3.24 -0.61
N ASP A 28 -13.78 -3.30 -1.70
CA ASP A 28 -13.71 -4.38 -2.68
C ASP A 28 -12.72 -4.06 -3.83
N LEU A 29 -12.11 -2.87 -3.82
CA LEU A 29 -11.09 -2.52 -4.81
C LEU A 29 -9.77 -3.23 -4.51
N GLN A 30 -9.19 -3.80 -5.57
CA GLN A 30 -7.90 -4.49 -5.48
C GLN A 30 -6.76 -3.51 -5.22
N ASP A 31 -5.83 -3.91 -4.34
CA ASP A 31 -4.57 -3.18 -4.18
C ASP A 31 -3.78 -3.22 -5.51
N PRO A 32 -3.35 -2.06 -6.04
CA PRO A 32 -2.64 -2.00 -7.32
C PRO A 32 -1.30 -2.77 -7.32
N VAL A 33 -0.66 -2.94 -6.16
CA VAL A 33 0.52 -3.79 -6.00
C VAL A 33 0.16 -5.28 -6.03
N VAL A 34 -1.00 -5.64 -5.51
CA VAL A 34 -1.50 -7.03 -5.52
C VAL A 34 -2.09 -7.38 -6.88
N ALA A 35 -2.55 -6.41 -7.67
CA ALA A 35 -3.21 -6.65 -8.96
C ALA A 35 -2.39 -7.48 -9.96
N VAL A 36 -1.06 -7.31 -9.98
CA VAL A 36 -0.16 -8.06 -10.88
C VAL A 36 -0.20 -9.57 -10.62
N THR A 37 -0.57 -9.99 -9.40
CA THR A 37 -0.59 -11.40 -8.98
C THR A 37 -1.62 -12.25 -9.73
N ARG A 38 -2.58 -11.60 -10.42
CA ARG A 38 -3.53 -12.27 -11.33
C ARG A 38 -2.83 -12.93 -12.53
N HIS A 39 -1.61 -12.49 -12.85
CA HIS A 39 -0.79 -13.05 -13.92
C HIS A 39 0.18 -14.13 -13.43
N CYS A 40 0.31 -14.29 -12.12
CA CYS A 40 1.21 -15.26 -11.48
C CYS A 40 0.54 -16.62 -11.30
N LYS A 41 1.28 -17.69 -11.54
CA LYS A 41 0.82 -19.09 -11.46
C LYS A 41 1.05 -19.70 -10.09
N THR A 42 2.18 -19.39 -9.46
CA THR A 42 2.57 -19.97 -8.17
C THR A 42 2.50 -18.95 -7.04
N ILE A 43 2.49 -19.42 -5.79
CA ILE A 43 2.48 -18.53 -4.64
C ILE A 43 3.82 -17.80 -4.48
N GLU A 44 4.93 -18.43 -4.87
CA GLU A 44 6.27 -17.85 -4.91
C GLU A 44 6.31 -16.64 -5.86
N GLU A 45 5.72 -16.78 -7.05
CA GLU A 45 5.57 -15.67 -7.98
C GLU A 45 4.75 -14.54 -7.34
N LYS A 46 3.58 -14.86 -6.79
CA LYS A 46 2.73 -13.85 -6.15
C LYS A 46 3.47 -13.09 -5.05
N VAL A 47 4.21 -13.78 -4.18
CA VAL A 47 5.00 -13.16 -3.11
C VAL A 47 6.10 -12.28 -3.68
N GLY A 48 6.92 -12.81 -4.59
CA GLY A 48 8.02 -12.05 -5.19
C GLY A 48 7.54 -10.77 -5.87
N TRP A 49 6.46 -10.85 -6.64
CA TRP A 49 5.87 -9.71 -7.35
C TRP A 49 5.21 -8.69 -6.42
N VAL A 50 4.56 -9.13 -5.32
CA VAL A 50 4.03 -8.23 -4.29
C VAL A 50 5.14 -7.50 -3.55
N LEU A 51 6.26 -8.17 -3.26
CA LEU A 51 7.43 -7.56 -2.63
C LEU A 51 8.09 -6.53 -3.55
N LEU A 52 8.30 -6.90 -4.82
CA LEU A 52 8.81 -5.99 -5.85
C LEU A 52 7.91 -4.76 -5.99
N GLY A 53 6.60 -4.97 -6.18
CA GLY A 53 5.68 -3.87 -6.33
C GLY A 53 5.62 -2.98 -5.07
N THR A 54 5.72 -3.56 -3.87
CA THR A 54 5.77 -2.76 -2.64
C THR A 54 7.03 -1.90 -2.55
N ALA A 55 8.18 -2.42 -2.97
CA ALA A 55 9.43 -1.67 -3.01
C ALA A 55 9.44 -0.58 -4.09
N LEU A 56 8.81 -0.83 -5.25
CA LEU A 56 8.72 0.13 -6.35
C LEU A 56 7.63 1.19 -6.15
N PHE A 57 6.60 0.93 -5.34
CA PHE A 57 5.45 1.83 -5.27
C PHE A 57 5.74 3.14 -4.53
N GLN A 58 6.14 4.17 -5.29
CA GLN A 58 6.30 5.55 -4.85
C GLN A 58 6.20 6.54 -6.01
N ASN A 59 5.70 7.74 -5.71
CA ASN A 59 5.69 8.92 -6.59
C ASN A 59 5.18 8.68 -8.03
N CYS A 60 4.24 7.74 -8.17
CA CYS A 60 3.50 7.44 -9.40
C CYS A 60 2.01 7.29 -9.08
N SER A 61 1.15 7.49 -10.07
CA SER A 61 -0.28 7.23 -9.93
C SER A 61 -0.59 5.73 -10.03
N TYR A 62 -1.75 5.29 -9.51
CA TYR A 62 -2.14 3.88 -9.60
C TYR A 62 -2.20 3.33 -11.03
N PRO A 63 -2.73 4.06 -12.04
CA PRO A 63 -2.72 3.56 -13.41
C PRO A 63 -1.33 3.43 -14.01
N GLU A 64 -0.44 4.39 -13.75
CA GLU A 64 0.97 4.32 -14.19
C GLU A 64 1.66 3.12 -13.54
N PHE A 65 1.46 2.94 -12.23
CA PHE A 65 2.07 1.84 -11.49
C PHE A 65 1.55 0.47 -11.94
N ALA A 66 0.25 0.34 -12.20
CA ALA A 66 -0.32 -0.89 -12.73
C ALA A 66 0.25 -1.23 -14.12
N ASN A 67 0.45 -0.23 -14.97
CA ASN A 67 1.10 -0.41 -16.27
C ASN A 67 2.56 -0.85 -16.11
N LEU A 68 3.31 -0.25 -15.17
CA LEU A 68 4.68 -0.64 -14.85
C LEU A 68 4.78 -2.10 -14.43
N MET A 69 3.99 -2.50 -13.42
CA MET A 69 4.03 -3.86 -12.90
C MET A 69 3.63 -4.89 -13.97
N ARG A 70 2.67 -4.56 -14.83
CA ARG A 70 2.30 -5.41 -15.96
C ARG A 70 3.44 -5.54 -16.97
N ALA A 71 4.05 -4.43 -17.39
CA ALA A 71 5.14 -4.44 -18.36
C ALA A 71 6.35 -5.25 -17.85
N LEU A 72 6.74 -5.05 -16.58
CA LEU A 72 7.79 -5.83 -15.94
C LEU A 72 7.45 -7.32 -15.93
N HIS A 73 6.22 -7.70 -15.57
CA HIS A 73 5.81 -9.11 -15.54
C HIS A 73 5.74 -9.74 -16.94
N GLU A 74 5.29 -9.01 -17.96
CA GLU A 74 5.29 -9.47 -19.35
C GLU A 74 6.72 -9.67 -19.88
N ARG A 75 7.63 -8.78 -19.52
CA ARG A 75 9.04 -8.84 -19.93
C ARG A 75 9.82 -9.93 -19.19
N PHE A 76 9.56 -10.12 -17.90
CA PHE A 76 10.27 -11.04 -17.01
C PHE A 76 9.32 -12.00 -16.29
N PRO A 77 8.60 -12.88 -17.00
CA PRO A 77 7.53 -13.67 -16.41
C PRO A 77 8.03 -14.73 -15.43
N GLY A 78 7.13 -15.16 -14.54
CA GLY A 78 7.34 -16.31 -13.66
C GLY A 78 8.45 -16.10 -12.64
N ASP A 79 9.40 -17.03 -12.61
CA ASP A 79 10.52 -17.06 -11.65
C ASP A 79 11.73 -16.19 -12.05
N ALA A 80 11.65 -15.43 -13.15
CA ALA A 80 12.73 -14.59 -13.65
C ALA A 80 13.23 -13.54 -12.63
N LEU A 81 12.42 -13.19 -11.64
CA LEU A 81 12.79 -12.30 -10.54
C LEU A 81 13.92 -12.89 -9.67
N TRP A 82 13.97 -14.21 -9.48
CA TRP A 82 14.92 -14.86 -8.57
C TRP A 82 15.72 -16.01 -9.18
N LYS A 83 15.36 -16.49 -10.37
CA LYS A 83 16.14 -17.49 -11.11
C LYS A 83 17.41 -16.88 -11.69
N LEU A 84 18.49 -17.66 -11.68
CA LEU A 84 19.75 -17.28 -12.31
C LEU A 84 19.81 -17.79 -13.76
N PRO A 85 20.36 -17.01 -14.70
CA PRO A 85 20.84 -15.63 -14.53
C PRO A 85 19.69 -14.62 -14.34
N VAL A 86 19.88 -13.62 -13.46
CA VAL A 86 18.90 -12.53 -13.32
C VAL A 86 18.96 -11.56 -14.52
N PRO A 87 17.86 -10.88 -14.86
CA PRO A 87 17.84 -9.85 -15.90
C PRO A 87 18.90 -8.77 -15.68
N LYS A 88 19.48 -8.28 -16.79
CA LYS A 88 20.47 -7.20 -16.75
C LYS A 88 19.81 -5.85 -16.45
N GLU A 89 20.59 -4.94 -15.87
CA GLU A 89 20.15 -3.58 -15.54
C GLU A 89 19.54 -2.86 -16.74
N GLU A 90 20.23 -2.91 -17.88
CA GLU A 90 19.77 -2.31 -19.14
C GLU A 90 18.38 -2.82 -19.56
N GLU A 91 18.09 -4.11 -19.38
CA GLU A 91 16.79 -4.68 -19.75
C GLU A 91 15.67 -4.21 -18.83
N ILE A 92 15.97 -4.06 -17.54
CA ILE A 92 15.02 -3.55 -16.54
C ILE A 92 14.74 -2.07 -16.83
N ASN A 93 15.79 -1.27 -16.96
CA ASN A 93 15.68 0.18 -17.20
C ASN A 93 14.91 0.46 -18.51
N ASN A 94 15.23 -0.26 -19.60
CA ASN A 94 14.51 -0.14 -20.88
C ASN A 94 13.01 -0.46 -20.74
N CYS A 95 12.65 -1.44 -19.91
CA CYS A 95 11.26 -1.78 -19.65
C CYS A 95 10.53 -0.63 -18.95
N GLU A 96 11.18 0.03 -18.00
CA GLU A 96 10.59 1.12 -17.22
C GLU A 96 10.45 2.40 -18.05
N GLU A 97 11.48 2.75 -18.82
CA GLU A 97 11.47 3.87 -19.75
C GLU A 97 10.34 3.72 -20.79
N SER A 98 10.04 2.48 -21.21
CA SER A 98 8.92 2.23 -22.13
C SER A 98 7.55 2.59 -21.54
N VAL A 99 7.40 2.58 -20.21
CA VAL A 99 6.15 2.87 -19.49
C VAL A 99 6.04 4.35 -19.12
N PHE A 100 7.13 4.95 -18.64
CA PHE A 100 7.14 6.34 -18.18
C PHE A 100 7.59 7.35 -19.24
N HIS A 101 8.07 6.87 -20.40
CA HIS A 101 8.57 7.68 -21.51
C HIS A 101 9.61 8.70 -21.03
N THR A 102 9.41 9.98 -21.32
CA THR A 102 10.36 11.07 -21.01
C THR A 102 10.22 11.62 -19.58
N ARG A 103 9.32 11.07 -18.76
CA ARG A 103 9.11 11.58 -17.39
C ARG A 103 10.19 11.00 -16.50
N SER A 104 10.95 11.86 -15.80
CA SER A 104 11.85 11.41 -14.74
C SER A 104 11.05 10.80 -13.59
N TRP A 105 11.21 9.50 -13.38
CA TRP A 105 10.76 8.80 -12.20
C TRP A 105 11.95 8.63 -11.27
N GLU A 106 11.81 9.09 -10.04
CA GLU A 106 12.90 9.13 -9.04
C GLU A 106 13.49 7.75 -8.67
N LEU A 107 12.86 6.66 -9.11
CA LEU A 107 13.33 5.30 -8.85
C LEU A 107 14.07 4.65 -10.03
N PHE A 108 14.17 5.27 -11.19
CA PHE A 108 14.84 4.65 -12.34
C PHE A 108 16.23 4.11 -11.98
N ASP A 109 17.07 4.94 -11.34
CA ASP A 109 18.44 4.57 -10.95
C ASP A 109 18.50 3.48 -9.85
N HIS A 110 17.36 3.11 -9.28
CA HIS A 110 17.26 2.18 -8.17
C HIS A 110 16.53 0.89 -8.53
N ALA A 111 15.78 0.87 -9.62
CA ALA A 111 14.81 -0.16 -9.86
C ALA A 111 15.45 -1.51 -10.18
N ALA A 112 16.55 -1.56 -10.95
CA ALA A 112 17.35 -2.76 -11.12
C ALA A 112 17.89 -3.29 -9.77
N GLY A 113 18.41 -2.39 -8.92
CA GLY A 113 18.87 -2.75 -7.58
C GLY A 113 17.75 -3.32 -6.68
N ILE A 114 16.55 -2.74 -6.77
CA ILE A 114 15.35 -3.24 -6.09
C ILE A 114 15.01 -4.64 -6.61
N PHE A 115 14.92 -4.81 -7.93
CA PHE A 115 14.63 -6.06 -8.61
C PHE A 115 15.56 -7.18 -8.15
N TRP A 116 16.87 -6.95 -8.20
CA TRP A 116 17.86 -7.93 -7.78
C TRP A 116 17.82 -8.23 -6.28
N SER A 117 17.56 -7.22 -5.43
CA SER A 117 17.45 -7.43 -3.99
C SER A 117 16.23 -8.26 -3.59
N VAL A 118 15.10 -8.08 -4.29
CA VAL A 118 13.91 -8.95 -4.12
C VAL A 118 14.23 -10.36 -4.61
N GLY A 119 14.92 -10.49 -5.75
CA GLY A 119 15.40 -11.79 -6.24
C GLY A 119 16.29 -12.53 -5.25
N ALA A 120 17.23 -11.80 -4.62
CA ALA A 120 18.09 -12.35 -3.57
C ALA A 120 17.30 -12.77 -2.34
N PHE A 121 16.34 -11.95 -1.89
CA PHE A 121 15.44 -12.30 -0.79
C PHE A 121 14.67 -13.59 -1.08
N MET A 122 14.06 -13.71 -2.28
CA MET A 122 13.32 -14.91 -2.67
C MET A 122 14.20 -16.16 -2.70
N ARG A 123 15.44 -16.06 -3.22
CA ARG A 123 16.41 -17.19 -3.16
C ARG A 123 16.76 -17.58 -1.74
N ASN A 124 16.98 -16.60 -0.85
CA ASN A 124 17.39 -16.84 0.53
C ASN A 124 16.27 -17.42 1.41
N HIS A 125 15.01 -17.08 1.13
CA HIS A 125 13.90 -17.36 2.05
C HIS A 125 12.81 -18.29 1.52
N GLY A 126 12.81 -18.70 0.24
CA GLY A 126 11.77 -19.67 -0.18
C GLY A 126 11.73 -20.18 -1.61
N ALA A 127 12.63 -19.77 -2.50
CA ALA A 127 12.54 -20.12 -3.93
C ALA A 127 13.89 -20.42 -4.62
N GLY A 128 14.98 -20.62 -3.86
CA GLY A 128 16.31 -20.92 -4.41
C GLY A 128 16.56 -22.41 -4.69
N PRO A 129 17.35 -22.76 -5.73
CA PRO A 129 17.70 -24.15 -6.06
C PRO A 129 18.65 -24.82 -5.06
N ASP A 130 19.37 -24.04 -4.23
CA ASP A 130 20.37 -24.53 -3.28
C ASP A 130 19.81 -24.84 -1.88
N HIS A 131 18.49 -24.72 -1.68
CA HIS A 131 17.88 -24.98 -0.38
C HIS A 131 17.74 -26.48 -0.10
N LYS A 132 18.65 -26.98 0.74
CA LYS A 132 18.68 -28.35 1.28
C LYS A 132 17.56 -28.67 2.29
N GLY A 133 16.51 -27.87 2.37
CA GLY A 133 15.37 -28.08 3.25
C GLY A 133 14.08 -27.65 2.57
N ASN A 134 13.06 -28.50 2.63
CA ASN A 134 11.68 -28.29 2.14
C ASN A 134 10.98 -27.10 2.81
N ASN A 135 11.46 -25.87 2.64
CA ASN A 135 10.75 -24.68 3.10
C ASN A 135 10.41 -23.81 1.90
N SER A 136 9.17 -23.94 1.44
CA SER A 136 8.56 -23.01 0.50
C SER A 136 8.51 -21.59 1.10
N ILE A 137 8.30 -20.57 0.26
CA ILE A 137 8.08 -19.20 0.77
C ILE A 137 6.89 -19.16 1.74
N THR A 138 5.90 -20.02 1.56
CA THR A 138 4.76 -20.14 2.49
C THR A 138 5.16 -20.70 3.84
N ASP A 139 6.06 -21.68 3.89
CA ASP A 139 6.58 -22.21 5.16
C ASP A 139 7.44 -21.17 5.87
N TYR A 140 8.23 -20.41 5.11
CA TYR A 140 8.95 -19.26 5.66
C TYR A 140 8.00 -18.26 6.30
N VAL A 141 6.99 -17.75 5.58
CA VAL A 141 6.04 -16.77 6.14
C VAL A 141 5.31 -17.35 7.36
N ALA A 142 4.89 -18.62 7.31
CA ALA A 142 4.21 -19.29 8.42
C ALA A 142 5.09 -19.44 9.68
N SER A 143 6.40 -19.58 9.51
CA SER A 143 7.36 -19.72 10.61
C SER A 143 7.71 -18.39 11.30
N ARG A 144 7.37 -17.25 10.70
CA ARG A 144 7.77 -15.91 11.16
C ARG A 144 6.64 -15.14 11.82
N THR A 145 6.97 -14.35 12.84
CA THR A 145 6.08 -13.28 13.31
C THR A 145 6.17 -12.06 12.39
N PRO A 146 5.16 -11.18 12.35
CA PRO A 146 5.22 -9.88 11.66
C PRO A 146 6.46 -9.04 11.97
N GLU A 147 6.98 -9.07 13.21
CA GLU A 147 8.20 -8.34 13.58
C GLU A 147 9.46 -8.96 13.00
N GLU A 148 9.52 -10.30 12.92
CA GLU A 148 10.61 -11.00 12.25
C GLU A 148 10.56 -10.74 10.74
N LEU A 149 9.38 -10.81 10.13
CA LEU A 149 9.18 -10.40 8.73
C LEU A 149 9.61 -8.95 8.50
N TRP A 150 9.27 -8.03 9.41
CA TRP A 150 9.66 -6.62 9.30
C TRP A 150 11.18 -6.43 9.31
N ARG A 151 11.89 -7.22 10.11
CA ARG A 151 13.35 -7.22 10.15
C ARG A 151 13.93 -7.76 8.85
N ASP A 152 13.48 -8.95 8.44
CA ASP A 152 14.00 -9.70 7.29
C ASP A 152 13.70 -8.95 5.97
N LEU A 153 12.52 -8.33 5.82
CA LEU A 153 12.18 -7.46 4.69
C LEU A 153 13.10 -6.23 4.58
N GLY A 154 13.88 -5.93 5.61
CA GLY A 154 14.95 -4.93 5.54
C GLY A 154 16.14 -5.31 4.66
N GLU A 155 16.26 -6.59 4.29
CA GLU A 155 17.26 -7.06 3.33
C GLU A 155 16.98 -6.57 1.90
N ILE A 156 15.71 -6.26 1.60
CA ILE A 156 15.29 -5.75 0.29
C ILE A 156 15.64 -4.25 0.21
N TYR A 157 16.35 -3.88 -0.84
CA TYR A 157 16.71 -2.50 -1.12
C TYR A 157 15.45 -1.65 -1.29
N PHE A 158 15.46 -0.41 -0.79
CA PHE A 158 14.31 0.50 -0.78
C PHE A 158 13.07 0.10 0.06
N MET A 159 13.14 -0.93 0.92
CA MET A 159 12.04 -1.20 1.89
C MET A 159 11.97 -0.20 3.07
N GLY A 160 12.90 0.76 3.14
CA GLY A 160 12.95 1.84 4.13
C GLY A 160 14.15 1.72 5.08
N LYS A 161 14.81 2.85 5.38
CA LYS A 161 16.01 2.90 6.23
C LYS A 161 15.72 3.30 7.68
N SER A 162 14.61 4.00 7.95
CA SER A 162 14.24 4.52 9.27
C SER A 162 13.10 3.72 9.92
N ASN A 163 13.04 3.75 11.25
CA ASN A 163 11.94 3.16 12.02
C ASN A 163 10.80 4.19 12.17
N PRO A 164 9.55 3.90 11.75
CA PRO A 164 9.08 2.68 11.10
C PRO A 164 9.43 2.63 9.61
N ARG A 165 9.76 1.43 9.10
CA ARG A 165 9.98 1.14 7.66
C ARG A 165 8.64 0.97 6.95
N PRO A 166 8.08 1.99 6.27
CA PRO A 166 6.67 1.97 5.90
C PRO A 166 6.34 0.95 4.81
N LYS A 167 7.27 0.71 3.88
CA LYS A 167 7.12 -0.29 2.81
C LYS A 167 7.19 -1.70 3.35
N ALA A 168 8.10 -1.99 4.30
CA ALA A 168 8.10 -3.28 5.00
C ALA A 168 6.78 -3.52 5.75
N CYS A 169 6.24 -2.52 6.45
CA CYS A 169 4.93 -2.64 7.08
C CYS A 169 3.83 -2.95 6.05
N ALA A 170 3.79 -2.21 4.94
CA ALA A 170 2.81 -2.45 3.86
C ALA A 170 2.95 -3.84 3.24
N ALA A 171 4.17 -4.31 3.02
CA ALA A 171 4.45 -5.65 2.49
C ALA A 171 3.88 -6.72 3.42
N ILE A 172 4.11 -6.63 4.73
CA ILE A 172 3.56 -7.60 5.71
C ILE A 172 2.04 -7.67 5.59
N TYR A 173 1.34 -6.53 5.59
CA TYR A 173 -0.11 -6.53 5.44
C TYR A 173 -0.55 -7.15 4.09
N ARG A 174 0.12 -6.82 2.98
CA ARG A 174 -0.18 -7.43 1.66
C ARG A 174 0.10 -8.93 1.61
N LEU A 175 1.06 -9.44 2.38
CA LEU A 175 1.31 -10.87 2.45
C LEU A 175 0.20 -11.60 3.22
N ILE A 176 -0.19 -11.07 4.39
CA ILE A 176 -1.01 -11.82 5.36
C ILE A 176 -2.51 -11.57 5.25
N THR A 177 -2.93 -10.42 4.72
CA THR A 177 -4.36 -10.10 4.61
C THR A 177 -4.96 -10.74 3.37
N GLU A 178 -6.25 -11.06 3.43
CA GLU A 178 -6.95 -11.75 2.34
C GLU A 178 -7.19 -10.82 1.14
N GLU A 179 -7.65 -11.41 0.03
CA GLU A 179 -8.15 -10.64 -1.10
C GLU A 179 -9.28 -9.68 -0.66
N PRO A 180 -9.38 -8.48 -1.25
CA PRO A 180 -8.67 -8.02 -2.45
C PRO A 180 -7.36 -7.25 -2.16
N VAL A 181 -6.94 -7.18 -0.89
CA VAL A 181 -5.85 -6.30 -0.42
C VAL A 181 -4.53 -7.04 -0.13
N GLY A 182 -4.55 -8.37 -0.12
CA GLY A 182 -3.36 -9.19 0.07
C GLY A 182 -3.48 -10.61 -0.46
N LEU A 183 -2.52 -11.46 -0.07
CA LEU A 183 -2.35 -12.85 -0.51
C LEU A 183 -2.94 -13.90 0.44
N GLY A 184 -3.38 -13.50 1.65
CA GLY A 184 -3.97 -14.39 2.65
C GLY A 184 -2.99 -15.40 3.26
N LEU A 185 -1.69 -15.11 3.25
CA LEU A 185 -0.69 -16.01 3.84
C LEU A 185 -0.80 -16.04 5.37
N ARG A 186 -0.66 -17.23 5.93
CA ARG A 186 -0.64 -17.38 7.39
C ARG A 186 0.76 -17.05 7.91
N CYS A 187 0.84 -16.16 8.89
CA CYS A 187 2.05 -15.91 9.66
C CYS A 187 1.89 -16.46 11.09
N LYS A 188 3.00 -16.56 11.82
CA LYS A 188 2.96 -16.91 13.25
C LYS A 188 2.16 -15.83 14.01
N PRO A 189 1.19 -16.22 14.86
CA PRO A 189 0.38 -15.27 15.61
C PRO A 189 1.24 -14.35 16.50
N THR A 190 0.89 -13.06 16.55
CA THR A 190 1.49 -12.08 17.47
C THR A 190 0.42 -11.10 17.96
N SER A 191 0.64 -10.50 19.12
CA SER A 191 -0.15 -9.36 19.60
C SER A 191 0.37 -8.01 19.08
N LYS A 192 1.54 -8.01 18.45
CA LYS A 192 2.28 -6.81 18.05
C LYS A 192 2.37 -6.71 16.53
N MET A 193 1.35 -6.09 15.95
CA MET A 193 1.30 -5.82 14.51
C MET A 193 2.09 -4.54 14.17
N PRO A 194 2.73 -4.47 12.99
CA PRO A 194 3.34 -3.24 12.51
C PRO A 194 2.28 -2.14 12.33
N HIS A 195 2.72 -0.88 12.34
CA HIS A 195 1.82 0.25 12.07
C HIS A 195 1.15 0.12 10.70
N LEU A 196 -0.13 0.51 10.62
CA LEU A 196 -0.88 0.50 9.37
C LEU A 196 -0.28 1.52 8.39
N PRO A 197 -0.25 1.24 7.07
CA PRO A 197 0.29 2.18 6.10
C PRO A 197 -0.43 3.53 6.11
N LEU A 198 0.35 4.60 6.31
CA LEU A 198 -0.12 5.98 6.20
C LEU A 198 0.03 6.48 4.76
N THR A 199 -0.90 6.06 3.91
CA THR A 199 -0.95 6.37 2.47
C THR A 199 -1.17 7.87 2.21
N MET A 200 -0.85 8.34 1.02
CA MET A 200 -1.05 9.75 0.65
C MET A 200 -2.53 10.15 0.69
N GLY A 201 -3.44 9.29 0.23
CA GLY A 201 -4.89 9.54 0.34
C GLY A 201 -5.34 9.68 1.79
N ALA A 202 -4.89 8.80 2.69
CA ALA A 202 -5.20 8.91 4.11
C ALA A 202 -4.66 10.21 4.73
N ARG A 203 -3.43 10.62 4.40
CA ARG A 203 -2.85 11.89 4.85
C ARG A 203 -3.69 13.09 4.40
N ARG A 204 -4.08 13.10 3.12
CA ARG A 204 -4.95 14.15 2.55
C ARG A 204 -6.28 14.20 3.29
N TYR A 205 -6.94 13.07 3.48
CA TYR A 205 -8.20 13.00 4.21
C TYR A 205 -8.06 13.56 5.63
N ILE A 206 -7.10 13.04 6.41
CA ILE A 206 -6.89 13.43 7.80
C ILE A 206 -6.63 14.94 7.92
N SER A 207 -5.92 15.51 6.95
CA SER A 207 -5.58 16.94 6.91
C SER A 207 -6.72 17.84 6.44
N ILE A 208 -7.61 17.36 5.58
CA ILE A 208 -8.62 18.21 4.91
C ILE A 208 -9.97 18.08 5.60
N LEU A 209 -10.45 16.84 5.78
CA LEU A 209 -11.76 16.54 6.33
C LEU A 209 -11.67 15.87 7.71
N GLY A 210 -10.53 15.28 8.04
CA GLY A 210 -10.41 14.44 9.21
C GLY A 210 -10.07 15.19 10.50
N PRO A 211 -9.68 14.44 11.54
CA PRO A 211 -9.46 14.96 12.90
C PRO A 211 -8.29 15.95 13.03
N ALA A 212 -7.43 16.08 12.01
CA ALA A 212 -6.37 17.08 11.98
C ALA A 212 -6.69 18.28 11.08
N SER A 213 -7.92 18.37 10.55
CA SER A 213 -8.38 19.56 9.86
C SER A 213 -8.56 20.71 10.84
N SER A 214 -8.20 21.92 10.41
CA SER A 214 -8.44 23.15 11.18
C SER A 214 -9.93 23.39 11.40
N GLU A 215 -10.79 22.98 10.44
CA GLU A 215 -12.24 23.10 10.54
C GLU A 215 -12.81 22.23 11.68
N ASN A 216 -12.12 21.14 12.02
CA ASN A 216 -12.51 20.23 13.09
C ASN A 216 -11.78 20.51 14.41
N GLY A 217 -11.13 21.68 14.55
CA GLY A 217 -10.43 22.09 15.77
C GLY A 217 -9.04 21.44 15.96
N GLY A 218 -8.49 20.82 14.91
CA GLY A 218 -7.11 20.29 14.94
C GLY A 218 -6.06 21.36 14.64
N ASP A 219 -4.83 21.17 15.11
CA ASP A 219 -3.70 22.08 14.86
C ASP A 219 -3.17 22.05 13.42
N GLY A 220 -3.82 21.32 12.52
CA GLY A 220 -3.33 21.07 11.17
C GLY A 220 -2.39 19.86 11.12
N PHE A 221 -2.66 18.93 10.20
CA PHE A 221 -1.83 17.73 10.01
C PHE A 221 -0.36 18.05 9.76
N ALA A 222 -0.05 19.16 9.06
CA ALA A 222 1.33 19.55 8.77
C ALA A 222 2.18 19.74 10.04
N ASN A 223 1.59 20.28 11.10
CA ASN A 223 2.25 20.65 12.35
C ASN A 223 2.50 19.46 13.28
N MET A 224 1.94 18.29 12.99
CA MET A 224 2.12 17.08 13.78
C MET A 224 3.45 16.39 13.46
N THR A 225 4.07 15.79 14.48
CA THR A 225 5.23 14.90 14.31
C THR A 225 4.84 13.62 13.54
N PRO A 226 5.79 12.92 12.89
CA PRO A 226 5.51 11.66 12.22
C PRO A 226 4.84 10.60 13.13
N LYS A 227 5.23 10.56 14.41
CA LYS A 227 4.67 9.63 15.40
C LYS A 227 3.20 9.95 15.70
N GLU A 228 2.87 11.21 15.91
CA GLU A 228 1.48 11.63 16.16
C GLU A 228 0.58 11.36 14.95
N LYS A 229 1.07 11.65 13.74
CA LYS A 229 0.37 11.33 12.48
C LYS A 229 0.03 9.85 12.39
N GLN A 230 0.99 8.99 12.72
CA GLN A 230 0.80 7.54 12.69
C GLN A 230 -0.17 7.04 13.76
N VAL A 231 -0.08 7.55 14.99
CA VAL A 231 -0.99 7.19 16.09
C VAL A 231 -2.42 7.58 15.74
N MET A 232 -2.63 8.82 15.28
CA MET A 232 -3.95 9.30 14.87
C MET A 232 -4.52 8.47 13.72
N ALA A 233 -3.73 8.20 12.68
CA ALA A 233 -4.16 7.39 11.56
C ALA A 233 -4.58 5.98 12.00
N ASN A 234 -3.76 5.31 12.82
CA ASN A 234 -4.10 3.97 13.33
C ASN A 234 -5.40 3.98 14.15
N GLN A 235 -5.59 4.97 15.01
CA GLN A 235 -6.82 5.10 15.80
C GLN A 235 -8.05 5.33 14.90
N LEU A 236 -7.92 6.18 13.88
CA LEU A 236 -8.98 6.43 12.90
C LEU A 236 -9.34 5.14 12.14
N PHE A 237 -8.34 4.41 11.63
CA PHE A 237 -8.56 3.15 10.90
C PHE A 237 -9.22 2.08 11.78
N VAL A 238 -8.83 1.98 13.05
CA VAL A 238 -9.49 1.06 14.00
C VAL A 238 -10.94 1.46 14.26
N ALA A 239 -11.24 2.75 14.38
CA ALA A 239 -12.60 3.23 14.55
C ALA A 239 -13.47 2.96 13.30
N LEU A 240 -12.96 3.27 12.10
CA LEU A 240 -13.65 3.01 10.84
C LEU A 240 -13.89 1.51 10.63
N ALA A 241 -12.90 0.68 10.93
CA ALA A 241 -13.00 -0.78 10.83
C ALA A 241 -14.13 -1.36 11.70
N LYS A 242 -14.35 -0.81 12.89
CA LYS A 242 -15.49 -1.20 13.75
C LYS A 242 -16.82 -0.80 13.13
N GLU A 243 -16.91 0.41 12.56
CA GLU A 243 -18.11 0.92 11.92
C GLU A 243 -18.53 0.06 10.71
N ILE A 244 -17.55 -0.34 9.88
CA ILE A 244 -17.81 -1.15 8.68
C ILE A 244 -17.65 -2.66 8.87
N GLN A 245 -17.44 -3.11 10.11
CA GLN A 245 -17.22 -4.52 10.47
C GLN A 245 -16.13 -5.21 9.62
N ALA A 246 -14.97 -4.58 9.50
CA ALA A 246 -13.85 -5.07 8.71
C ALA A 246 -12.51 -4.99 9.46
N SER A 247 -11.41 -5.32 8.78
CA SER A 247 -10.07 -5.17 9.36
C SER A 247 -9.59 -3.70 9.33
N PRO A 248 -8.77 -3.26 10.30
CA PRO A 248 -8.13 -1.94 10.25
C PRO A 248 -7.28 -1.71 8.99
N TYR A 249 -6.69 -2.78 8.43
CA TYR A 249 -5.95 -2.67 7.17
C TYR A 249 -6.85 -2.34 6.00
N LEU A 250 -8.06 -2.93 5.92
CA LEU A 250 -9.02 -2.58 4.88
C LEU A 250 -9.43 -1.11 4.93
N SER A 251 -9.53 -0.54 6.13
CA SER A 251 -9.76 0.90 6.31
C SER A 251 -8.58 1.74 5.80
N SER A 252 -7.35 1.37 6.17
CA SER A 252 -6.11 2.01 5.67
C SER A 252 -5.99 1.94 4.14
N HIS A 253 -6.26 0.77 3.58
CA HIS A 253 -6.31 0.49 2.14
C HIS A 253 -7.33 1.39 1.46
N SER A 254 -8.59 1.37 1.87
CA SER A 254 -9.66 2.13 1.21
C SER A 254 -9.39 3.64 1.23
N MET A 255 -8.80 4.15 2.31
CA MET A 255 -8.45 5.57 2.43
C MET A 255 -7.35 6.01 1.45
N GLN A 256 -6.61 5.09 0.83
CA GLN A 256 -5.61 5.44 -0.16
C GLN A 256 -6.18 6.11 -1.42
N TYR A 257 -7.45 5.83 -1.74
CA TYR A 257 -8.13 6.34 -2.92
C TYR A 257 -8.69 7.77 -2.73
N PHE A 258 -8.63 8.32 -1.51
CA PHE A 258 -9.07 9.70 -1.28
C PHE A 258 -8.17 10.71 -2.00
N LEU A 259 -8.79 11.57 -2.83
CA LEU A 259 -8.13 12.50 -3.73
C LEU A 259 -7.04 11.84 -4.58
N GLU A 260 -7.28 10.62 -5.07
CA GLU A 260 -6.36 9.94 -5.99
C GLU A 260 -6.84 10.00 -7.45
N ASN A 261 -5.90 9.90 -8.39
CA ASN A 261 -6.23 9.85 -9.81
C ASN A 261 -6.86 8.50 -10.16
N GLY A 262 -8.06 8.53 -10.74
CA GLY A 262 -8.82 7.35 -11.15
C GLY A 262 -8.96 7.21 -12.67
N LYS A 263 -9.61 6.13 -13.09
CA LYS A 263 -10.19 5.94 -14.43
C LYS A 263 -11.70 5.76 -14.27
N ASP A 264 -12.47 5.92 -15.35
CA ASP A 264 -13.91 5.62 -15.39
C ASP A 264 -14.78 6.46 -14.44
N GLY A 265 -14.60 7.78 -14.49
CA GLY A 265 -15.56 8.74 -13.97
C GLY A 265 -15.43 9.08 -12.50
N PHE A 266 -14.82 8.25 -11.64
CA PHE A 266 -14.51 8.64 -10.25
C PHE A 266 -13.04 9.03 -10.10
N ILE A 267 -12.72 10.29 -10.41
CA ILE A 267 -11.39 10.88 -10.19
C ILE A 267 -11.52 11.81 -8.99
N CYS A 268 -11.06 11.40 -7.81
CA CYS A 268 -11.26 12.22 -6.61
C CYS A 268 -10.49 13.56 -6.68
N ARG A 269 -9.43 13.66 -7.51
CA ARG A 269 -8.71 14.92 -7.79
C ARG A 269 -9.40 15.87 -8.79
N GLN A 270 -10.43 15.44 -9.52
CA GLN A 270 -11.13 16.26 -10.51
C GLN A 270 -12.63 16.25 -10.22
N VAL A 271 -13.27 17.40 -10.31
CA VAL A 271 -14.74 17.45 -10.15
C VAL A 271 -15.37 16.76 -11.37
N THR A 272 -16.11 15.68 -11.11
CA THR A 272 -16.80 14.87 -12.11
C THR A 272 -18.27 14.70 -11.69
N ASP A 273 -19.14 14.29 -12.61
CA ASP A 273 -20.54 13.98 -12.27
C ASP A 273 -20.68 12.86 -11.23
N HIS A 274 -19.67 11.98 -11.13
CA HIS A 274 -19.64 10.91 -10.13
C HIS A 274 -19.27 11.40 -8.72
N CYS A 275 -18.79 12.63 -8.54
CA CYS A 275 -18.55 13.19 -7.21
C CYS A 275 -19.82 13.17 -6.35
N LYS A 276 -21.01 13.34 -6.96
CA LYS A 276 -22.32 13.25 -6.29
C LYS A 276 -22.62 11.87 -5.69
N LYS A 277 -21.94 10.82 -6.17
CA LYS A 277 -22.06 9.45 -5.64
C LYS A 277 -21.09 9.20 -4.47
N CYS A 278 -20.17 10.11 -4.21
CA CYS A 278 -19.22 9.99 -3.10
C CYS A 278 -19.96 10.22 -1.77
N PRO A 279 -19.83 9.32 -0.78
CA PRO A 279 -20.39 9.56 0.56
C PRO A 279 -19.87 10.84 1.22
N LEU A 280 -18.67 11.29 0.84
CA LEU A 280 -18.06 12.52 1.37
C LEU A 280 -18.48 13.79 0.62
N HIS A 281 -19.36 13.71 -0.39
CA HIS A 281 -19.65 14.83 -1.30
C HIS A 281 -20.06 16.11 -0.56
N GLU A 282 -21.00 16.00 0.37
CA GLU A 282 -21.54 17.13 1.14
C GLU A 282 -20.54 17.78 2.10
N PHE A 283 -19.43 17.08 2.40
CA PHE A 283 -18.36 17.58 3.24
C PHE A 283 -17.13 18.00 2.43
N CYS A 284 -17.12 17.75 1.12
CA CYS A 284 -15.93 17.87 0.29
C CYS A 284 -15.86 19.25 -0.37
N ASN A 285 -15.11 20.17 0.22
CA ASN A 285 -14.86 21.50 -0.34
C ASN A 285 -14.19 21.49 -1.74
N TYR A 286 -13.63 20.35 -2.18
CA TYR A 286 -13.13 20.18 -3.55
C TYR A 286 -14.25 20.04 -4.59
N ALA A 287 -15.44 19.56 -4.19
CA ALA A 287 -16.58 19.45 -5.09
C ALA A 287 -17.21 20.80 -5.44
N GLU A 288 -16.93 21.84 -4.64
CA GLU A 288 -17.51 23.19 -4.79
C GLU A 288 -16.60 24.17 -5.55
N LYS A 289 -15.29 23.93 -5.59
CA LYS A 289 -14.33 24.79 -6.31
C LYS A 289 -14.38 24.52 -7.81
N LYS A 290 -15.17 25.31 -8.53
CA LYS A 290 -15.00 25.57 -9.98
C LYS A 290 -13.96 26.66 -10.21
#